data_AF-A0A9N9QP33-F1
#
_entry.id   AF-A0A9N9QP33-F1
#
_cell.length_a   1.000
_cell.length_b   1.000
_cell.length_c   1.000
_cell.angle_alpha   90.00
_cell.angle_beta   90.00
_cell.angle_gamma   90.00
#
_symmetry.space_group_name_H-M   'P 1'
#
loop_
_entity.id
_entity.type
_entity.pdbx_description
1 polymer ?
#
loop_
_entity_poly.entity_id
_entity_poly.type
_entity_poly.pdbx_seq_one_letter_code
_entity_poly.pdbx_strand_id
1 'polypeptide(L)'
;MVYLQGYCLVVLGVILGVIESGLSLRCWKCTSQLDATCRDYFNTTRILLNQRHMDQYSYGNLQQARTDPHLSDCDGMHTSTYGQVKNVCLKWVIQEPDQLPQVHRECQMVPRELQVGACPEKLSQNRPRYLQSCSTWEYDGCNSASTNGVILLGLVPAVVLLLGK
;
A
#
# COMPACT_ATOMS: atom_id res chain seq x y z
N MET A 1 -34.70 27.81 8.86
CA MET A 1 -33.23 27.96 9.00
C MET A 1 -32.50 26.64 9.25
N VAL A 2 -33.01 25.71 10.07
CA VAL A 2 -32.36 24.43 10.40
C VAL A 2 -32.05 23.53 9.19
N TYR A 3 -32.98 23.46 8.21
CA TYR A 3 -32.80 22.64 7.00
C TYR A 3 -31.66 23.09 6.07
N LEU A 4 -31.39 24.41 6.00
CA LEU A 4 -30.30 24.95 5.18
C LEU A 4 -28.93 24.61 5.78
N GLN A 5 -28.85 24.60 7.11
CA GLN A 5 -27.64 24.28 7.86
C GLN A 5 -27.29 22.79 7.76
N GLY A 6 -28.30 21.90 7.78
CA GLY A 6 -28.12 20.47 7.53
C GLY A 6 -27.65 20.14 6.12
N TYR A 7 -28.18 20.84 5.10
CA TYR A 7 -27.74 20.68 3.71
C TYR A 7 -26.28 21.06 3.51
N CYS A 8 -25.83 22.18 4.09
CA CYS A 8 -24.44 22.59 4.03
C CYS A 8 -23.49 21.56 4.65
N LEU A 9 -23.88 20.93 5.77
CA LEU A 9 -23.06 19.90 6.43
C LEU A 9 -22.97 18.61 5.61
N VAL A 10 -24.05 18.21 4.94
CA VAL A 10 -24.04 17.05 4.03
C VAL A 10 -23.17 17.34 2.80
N VAL A 11 -23.33 18.50 2.18
CA VAL A 11 -22.52 18.89 1.01
C VAL A 11 -21.04 19.00 1.39
N LEU A 12 -20.71 19.60 2.53
CA LEU A 12 -19.34 19.68 3.02
C LEU A 12 -18.77 18.29 3.33
N GLY A 13 -19.56 17.39 3.94
CA GLY A 13 -19.16 16.01 4.20
C GLY A 13 -18.92 15.20 2.92
N VAL A 14 -19.74 15.40 1.88
CA VAL A 14 -19.53 14.79 0.56
C VAL A 14 -18.30 15.36 -0.11
N ILE A 15 -18.10 16.68 -0.10
CA ILE A 15 -16.91 17.32 -0.67
C ILE A 15 -15.65 16.79 0.03
N LEU A 16 -15.61 16.79 1.37
CA LEU A 16 -14.49 16.26 2.14
C LEU A 16 -14.26 14.76 1.91
N GLY A 17 -15.33 13.98 1.69
CA GLY A 17 -15.24 12.56 1.33
C GLY A 17 -14.75 12.30 -0.10
N VAL A 18 -14.82 13.30 -0.99
CA VAL A 18 -14.36 13.25 -2.38
C VAL A 18 -12.99 13.91 -2.57
N ILE A 19 -12.47 14.62 -1.57
CA ILE A 19 -11.06 15.07 -1.59
C ILE A 19 -10.18 13.84 -1.44
N GLU A 20 -9.79 13.25 -2.57
CA GLU A 20 -8.61 12.41 -2.65
C GLU A 20 -7.42 13.29 -2.28
N SER A 21 -6.87 13.07 -1.09
CA SER A 21 -5.63 13.70 -0.67
C SER A 21 -4.55 13.35 -1.70
N GLY A 22 -3.97 14.35 -2.37
CA GLY A 22 -2.84 14.22 -3.30
C GLY A 22 -1.52 13.88 -2.61
N LEU A 23 -1.58 12.97 -1.65
CA LEU A 23 -0.42 12.37 -1.01
C LEU A 23 0.10 11.27 -1.93
N SER A 24 1.40 11.11 -1.95
CA SER A 24 2.02 10.06 -2.72
C SER A 24 1.78 8.71 -2.07
N LEU A 25 1.47 7.72 -2.91
CA LEU A 25 1.27 6.35 -2.46
C LEU A 25 2.54 5.88 -1.72
N ARG A 26 2.36 5.32 -0.53
CA ARG A 26 3.45 4.78 0.29
C ARG A 26 3.31 3.27 0.36
N CYS A 27 4.33 2.54 -0.08
CA CYS A 27 4.32 1.08 -0.08
C CYS A 27 5.40 0.52 0.82
N TRP A 28 5.16 -0.65 1.40
CA TRP A 28 6.24 -1.39 2.05
C TRP A 28 7.23 -1.85 1.00
N LYS A 29 8.52 -1.61 1.28
CA LYS A 29 9.64 -2.04 0.44
C LYS A 29 10.51 -3.01 1.21
N CYS A 30 10.57 -4.26 0.75
CA CYS A 30 11.44 -5.30 1.32
C CYS A 30 11.54 -6.53 0.43
N THR A 31 12.56 -7.35 0.69
CA THR A 31 12.65 -8.73 0.20
C THR A 31 13.01 -9.65 1.37
N SER A 32 12.35 -10.81 1.46
CA SER A 32 12.65 -11.79 2.50
C SER A 32 13.96 -12.53 2.29
N GLN A 33 14.64 -12.31 1.15
CA GLN A 33 16.02 -12.77 0.95
C GLN A 33 17.02 -11.94 1.77
N LEU A 34 16.78 -10.63 1.90
CA LEU A 34 17.67 -9.72 2.64
C LEU A 34 17.24 -9.57 4.10
N ASP A 35 15.93 -9.58 4.37
CA ASP A 35 15.41 -9.49 5.73
C ASP A 35 14.21 -10.43 5.93
N ALA A 36 14.42 -11.46 6.77
CA ALA A 36 13.41 -12.47 7.08
C ALA A 36 12.10 -11.90 7.67
N THR A 37 12.11 -10.68 8.22
CA THR A 37 10.89 -10.02 8.72
C THR A 37 9.89 -9.67 7.62
N CYS A 38 10.32 -9.66 6.35
CA CYS A 38 9.46 -9.45 5.18
C CYS A 38 8.53 -10.65 4.87
N ARG A 39 8.48 -11.75 5.64
CA ARG A 39 8.04 -13.04 5.07
C ARG A 39 6.57 -13.48 5.15
N ASP A 40 5.68 -12.87 5.95
CA ASP A 40 4.20 -12.83 5.70
C ASP A 40 3.28 -12.68 6.93
N TYR A 41 3.76 -12.82 8.16
CA TYR A 41 3.07 -12.14 9.27
C TYR A 41 3.71 -10.76 9.39
N PHE A 42 3.39 -9.90 8.42
CA PHE A 42 3.97 -8.58 8.35
C PHE A 42 3.45 -7.75 9.53
N ASN A 43 4.11 -7.93 10.67
CA ASN A 43 3.75 -7.27 11.91
C ASN A 43 4.31 -5.85 11.84
N THR A 44 3.54 -4.98 11.19
CA THR A 44 3.85 -3.56 11.02
C THR A 44 4.22 -2.92 12.36
N THR A 45 3.49 -3.25 13.43
CA THR A 45 3.78 -2.76 14.79
C THR A 45 5.19 -3.13 15.24
N ARG A 46 5.59 -4.40 15.13
CA ARG A 46 6.93 -4.85 15.50
C ARG A 46 8.01 -4.18 14.64
N ILE A 47 7.78 -4.07 13.34
CA ILE A 47 8.71 -3.44 12.40
C ILE A 47 8.92 -1.97 12.77
N LEU A 48 7.83 -1.23 12.99
CA LEU A 48 7.87 0.19 13.36
C LEU A 48 8.56 0.41 14.71
N LEU A 49 8.34 -0.47 15.70
CA LEU A 49 9.04 -0.41 16.99
C LEU A 49 10.55 -0.61 16.82
N ASN A 50 10.95 -1.62 16.03
CA ASN A 50 12.36 -1.90 15.76
C ASN A 50 13.04 -0.76 14.99
N GLN A 51 12.35 -0.14 14.04
CA GLN A 51 12.89 0.98 13.26
C GLN A 51 13.19 2.19 14.12
N ARG A 52 12.26 2.58 15.01
CA ARG A 52 12.50 3.69 15.94
C ARG A 52 13.72 3.46 16.81
N HIS A 53 13.95 2.22 17.22
CA HIS A 53 15.14 1.85 17.98
C HIS A 53 16.40 2.04 17.14
N MET A 54 16.42 1.57 15.89
CA MET A 54 17.59 1.68 15.01
C MET A 54 17.89 3.13 14.57
N ASP A 55 16.87 3.93 14.28
CA ASP A 55 17.02 5.35 13.93
C ASP A 55 17.69 6.14 15.06
N GLN A 56 17.52 5.71 16.31
CA GLN A 56 18.14 6.34 17.48
C GLN A 56 19.66 6.12 17.58
N TYR A 57 20.20 5.07 16.94
CA TYR A 57 21.64 4.73 16.97
C TYR A 57 22.40 5.10 15.69
N SER A 58 21.71 5.57 14.65
CA SER A 58 22.31 5.94 13.37
C SER A 58 23.02 7.30 13.46
N TYR A 59 24.18 7.33 14.13
CA TYR A 59 25.12 8.46 14.11
C TYR A 59 26.15 8.25 13.00
N GLY A 60 25.90 8.77 11.79
CA GLY A 60 26.94 8.83 10.74
C GLY A 60 26.41 8.89 9.30
N ASN A 61 27.04 9.74 8.49
CA ASN A 61 26.68 10.10 7.11
C ASN A 61 26.87 8.99 6.04
N LEU A 62 26.54 7.74 6.34
CA LEU A 62 26.53 6.66 5.35
C LEU A 62 25.08 6.21 5.13
N GLN A 63 24.46 6.69 4.04
CA GLN A 63 23.18 6.17 3.56
C GLN A 63 23.38 4.73 3.06
N GLN A 64 23.46 3.80 3.99
CA GLN A 64 23.48 2.37 3.67
C GLN A 64 22.12 2.01 3.08
N ALA A 65 22.11 1.24 1.99
CA ALA A 65 20.88 0.81 1.35
C ALA A 65 19.99 0.10 2.39
N ARG A 66 18.87 0.71 2.73
CA ARG A 66 17.94 0.22 3.76
C ARG A 66 17.34 -1.11 3.33
N THR A 67 17.75 -2.21 3.96
CA THR A 67 17.26 -3.56 3.66
C THR A 67 16.10 -4.00 4.55
N ASP A 68 15.89 -3.33 5.69
CA ASP A 68 14.76 -3.60 6.56
C ASP A 68 13.43 -3.17 5.92
N PRO A 69 12.32 -3.84 6.22
CA PRO A 69 11.02 -3.45 5.69
C PRO A 69 10.61 -2.07 6.17
N HIS A 70 10.41 -1.14 5.24
CA HIS A 70 10.02 0.24 5.54
C HIS A 70 8.96 0.73 4.55
N LEU A 71 8.17 1.72 4.97
CA LEU A 71 7.31 2.46 4.06
C LEU A 71 8.17 3.44 3.25
N SER A 72 8.09 3.33 1.93
CA SER A 72 8.75 4.26 1.00
C SER A 72 7.71 4.92 0.10
N ASP A 73 7.90 6.20 -0.18
CA ASP A 73 7.06 6.96 -1.09
C ASP A 73 7.31 6.53 -2.54
N CYS A 74 6.25 6.39 -3.33
CA CYS A 74 6.35 5.94 -4.73
C CYS A 74 6.61 7.08 -5.74
N ASP A 75 6.78 8.33 -5.28
CA ASP A 75 6.97 9.51 -6.13
C ASP A 75 8.24 9.48 -6.99
N GLY A 76 9.30 8.79 -6.54
CA GLY A 76 10.57 8.77 -7.26
C GLY A 76 10.52 8.12 -8.66
N MET A 77 9.40 7.51 -9.04
CA MET A 77 9.18 6.85 -10.33
C MET A 77 8.42 7.76 -11.31
N HIS A 78 9.02 8.90 -11.69
CA HIS A 78 8.47 9.74 -12.75
C HIS A 78 9.04 9.31 -14.11
N THR A 79 8.21 8.66 -14.94
CA THR A 79 8.44 8.62 -16.40
C THR A 79 7.64 9.74 -17.04
N SER A 80 8.15 10.31 -18.15
CA SER A 80 7.52 11.41 -18.91
C SER A 80 6.18 11.04 -19.56
N THR A 81 5.65 9.86 -19.28
CA THR A 81 4.41 9.31 -19.85
C THR A 81 3.20 9.71 -18.99
N TYR A 82 2.94 11.02 -18.96
CA TYR A 82 1.84 11.61 -18.21
C TYR A 82 0.51 10.92 -18.57
N GLY A 83 -0.17 10.33 -17.59
CA GLY A 83 -1.51 9.77 -17.74
C GLY A 83 -1.63 8.33 -18.25
N GLN A 84 -0.55 7.64 -18.61
CA GLN A 84 -0.62 6.22 -19.06
C GLN A 84 -0.27 5.21 -17.96
N VAL A 85 0.44 5.67 -16.94
CA VAL A 85 0.87 4.83 -15.82
C VAL A 85 0.28 5.32 -14.51
N LYS A 86 0.23 4.41 -13.54
CA LYS A 86 -0.05 4.69 -12.12
C LYS A 86 0.95 3.94 -11.24
N ASN A 87 1.17 4.47 -10.05
CA ASN A 87 1.95 3.78 -9.02
C ASN A 87 1.03 2.84 -8.24
N VAL A 88 1.50 1.63 -7.99
CA VAL A 88 0.81 0.63 -7.16
C VAL A 88 1.79 0.03 -6.17
N CYS A 89 1.27 -0.44 -5.04
CA CYS A 89 2.03 -1.32 -4.18
C CYS A 89 1.91 -2.74 -4.71
N LEU A 90 3.04 -3.38 -4.93
CA LEU A 90 3.13 -4.72 -5.45
C LEU A 90 3.61 -5.67 -4.33
N LYS A 91 3.03 -6.87 -4.29
CA LYS A 91 3.51 -8.02 -3.50
C LYS A 91 3.56 -9.24 -4.41
N TRP A 92 4.66 -9.98 -4.38
CA TRP A 92 4.72 -11.30 -4.99
C TRP A 92 5.54 -12.27 -4.15
N VAL A 93 5.24 -13.56 -4.33
CA VAL A 93 5.86 -14.66 -3.59
C VAL A 93 6.41 -15.68 -4.58
N ILE A 94 7.68 -16.02 -4.41
CA ILE A 94 8.37 -17.07 -5.17
C ILE A 94 8.64 -18.24 -4.21
N GLN A 95 8.28 -19.44 -4.62
CA GLN A 95 8.38 -20.65 -3.82
C GLN A 95 9.17 -21.72 -4.58
N GLU A 96 10.50 -21.68 -4.46
CA GLU A 96 11.34 -22.74 -5.04
C GLU A 96 11.16 -24.06 -4.26
N PRO A 97 11.39 -25.22 -4.91
CA PRO A 97 11.41 -26.51 -4.23
C PRO A 97 12.48 -26.51 -3.13
N ASP A 98 12.14 -27.06 -1.97
CA ASP A 98 13.01 -27.16 -0.79
C ASP A 98 13.51 -25.84 -0.20
N GLN A 99 12.98 -24.71 -0.67
CA GLN A 99 13.29 -23.40 -0.11
C GLN A 99 12.12 -22.78 0.64
N LEU A 100 12.49 -21.82 1.45
CA LEU A 100 11.58 -20.96 2.17
C LEU A 100 10.94 -19.94 1.20
N PRO A 101 9.61 -19.69 1.24
CA PRO A 101 8.96 -18.72 0.37
C PRO A 101 9.64 -17.36 0.43
N GLN A 102 9.97 -16.83 -0.74
CA GLN A 102 10.62 -15.54 -0.91
C GLN A 102 9.55 -14.49 -1.23
N VAL A 103 9.40 -13.51 -0.35
CA VAL A 103 8.40 -12.46 -0.48
C VAL A 103 9.08 -11.16 -0.88
N HIS A 104 8.53 -10.52 -1.90
CA HIS A 104 8.98 -9.24 -2.40
C HIS A 104 7.84 -8.23 -2.32
N ARG A 105 8.18 -7.02 -1.88
CA ARG A 105 7.27 -5.89 -1.76
C ARG A 105 7.97 -4.63 -2.24
N GLU A 106 7.31 -3.85 -3.09
CA GLU A 106 7.82 -2.57 -3.57
C GLU A 106 6.73 -1.69 -4.17
N CYS A 107 7.09 -0.44 -4.46
CA CYS A 107 6.38 0.43 -5.40
C CYS A 107 6.65 -0.03 -6.84
N GLN A 108 5.61 -0.11 -7.65
CA GLN A 108 5.72 -0.44 -9.07
C GLN A 108 4.88 0.52 -9.91
N MET A 109 5.45 1.00 -11.03
CA MET A 109 4.67 1.65 -12.08
C MET A 109 4.04 0.59 -12.98
N VAL A 110 2.72 0.71 -13.18
CA VAL A 110 1.92 -0.18 -14.04
C VAL A 110 1.04 0.64 -14.98
N PRO A 111 0.56 0.06 -16.10
CA PRO A 111 -0.47 0.68 -16.92
C PRO A 111 -1.70 1.03 -16.08
N ARG A 112 -2.36 2.15 -16.37
CA ARG A 112 -3.55 2.57 -15.60
C ARG A 112 -4.70 1.57 -15.67
N GLU A 113 -4.75 0.80 -16.75
CA GLU A 113 -5.76 -0.21 -17.03
C GLU A 113 -5.59 -1.47 -16.16
N LEU A 114 -4.43 -1.65 -15.50
CA LEU A 114 -4.21 -2.79 -14.62
C LEU A 114 -5.16 -2.70 -13.43
N GLN A 115 -6.01 -3.71 -13.27
CA GLN A 115 -6.96 -3.78 -12.16
C GLN A 115 -6.26 -4.11 -10.84
N VAL A 116 -6.80 -3.60 -9.72
CA VAL A 116 -6.36 -3.97 -8.37
C VAL A 116 -6.41 -5.50 -8.20
N GLY A 117 -5.35 -6.06 -7.63
CA GLY A 117 -5.16 -7.49 -7.46
C GLY A 117 -4.51 -8.19 -8.66
N ALA A 118 -4.50 -7.58 -9.85
CA ALA A 118 -3.86 -8.16 -11.01
C ALA A 118 -2.33 -8.08 -10.92
N CYS A 119 -1.65 -9.06 -11.52
CA CYS A 119 -0.19 -9.11 -11.57
C CYS A 119 0.34 -8.33 -12.80
N PRO A 120 1.38 -7.49 -12.64
CA PRO A 120 1.96 -6.76 -13.76
C PRO A 120 2.49 -7.67 -14.87
N GLU A 121 2.45 -7.18 -16.12
CA GLU A 121 2.82 -7.95 -17.32
C GLU A 121 4.24 -8.54 -17.26
N LYS A 122 5.19 -7.79 -16.68
CA LYS A 122 6.58 -8.26 -16.48
C LYS A 122 6.67 -9.54 -15.65
N LEU A 123 5.77 -9.71 -14.67
CA LEU A 123 5.70 -10.89 -13.81
C LEU A 123 4.71 -11.94 -14.33
N SER A 124 3.77 -11.56 -15.21
CA SER A 124 2.82 -12.50 -15.78
C SER A 124 3.34 -13.18 -17.04
N GLN A 125 4.03 -12.46 -17.93
CA GLN A 125 4.61 -13.00 -19.17
C GLN A 125 5.92 -13.72 -18.93
N ASN A 126 6.84 -13.10 -18.18
CA ASN A 126 8.07 -13.75 -17.73
C ASN A 126 7.88 -14.34 -16.34
N ARG A 127 6.80 -15.10 -16.17
CA ARG A 127 6.47 -15.70 -14.87
C ARG A 127 7.66 -16.53 -14.37
N PRO A 128 8.26 -16.17 -13.22
CA PRO A 128 9.24 -17.04 -12.58
C PRO A 128 8.63 -18.43 -12.43
N ARG A 129 9.39 -19.50 -12.72
CA ARG A 129 8.90 -20.90 -12.65
C ARG A 129 8.18 -21.24 -11.33
N TYR A 130 8.50 -20.49 -10.29
CA TYR A 130 8.06 -20.69 -8.93
C TYR A 130 7.20 -19.55 -8.38
N LEU A 131 6.58 -18.71 -9.23
CA LEU A 131 5.67 -17.66 -8.78
C LEU A 131 4.40 -18.26 -8.17
N GLN A 132 4.25 -18.14 -6.85
CA GLN A 132 3.12 -18.67 -6.10
C GLN A 132 1.95 -17.68 -6.04
N SER A 133 2.24 -16.40 -5.77
CA SER A 133 1.22 -15.35 -5.70
C SER A 133 1.78 -14.00 -6.15
N CYS A 134 0.90 -13.13 -6.63
CA CYS A 134 1.21 -11.79 -7.09
C CYS A 134 -0.05 -10.92 -7.04
N SER A 135 0.03 -9.73 -6.46
CA SER A 135 -1.11 -8.82 -6.34
C SER A 135 -0.66 -7.37 -6.23
N THR A 136 -1.50 -6.47 -6.74
CA THR A 136 -1.30 -5.02 -6.74
C THR A 136 -2.43 -4.30 -5.98
N TRP A 137 -2.15 -3.12 -5.42
CA TRP A 137 -3.14 -2.30 -4.71
C TRP A 137 -2.75 -0.82 -4.78
N GLU A 138 -3.72 0.05 -4.50
CA GLU A 138 -3.65 1.50 -4.73
C GLU A 138 -3.86 2.35 -3.47
N TYR A 139 -3.59 1.79 -2.28
CA TYR A 139 -3.70 2.51 -1.01
C TYR A 139 -2.46 2.30 -0.13
N ASP A 140 -2.20 3.24 0.79
CA ASP A 140 -0.97 3.22 1.58
C ASP A 140 -0.80 1.94 2.41
N GLY A 141 0.40 1.38 2.35
CA GLY A 141 0.83 0.23 3.15
C GLY A 141 0.05 -1.05 2.86
N CYS A 142 -0.80 -1.09 1.84
CA CYS A 142 -1.68 -2.20 1.50
C CYS A 142 -0.95 -3.53 1.29
N ASN A 143 0.27 -3.49 0.77
CA ASN A 143 1.08 -4.67 0.52
C ASN A 143 1.65 -5.29 1.81
N SER A 144 1.37 -4.73 3.00
CA SER A 144 1.63 -5.40 4.29
C SER A 144 0.62 -6.50 4.62
N ALA A 145 -0.65 -6.30 4.28
CA ALA A 145 -1.74 -7.06 4.87
C ALA A 145 -2.03 -8.38 4.17
N SER A 146 -2.17 -9.44 4.97
CA SER A 146 -3.16 -10.47 4.68
C SER A 146 -4.55 -9.81 4.73
N THR A 147 -5.36 -10.09 3.72
CA THR A 147 -6.76 -9.66 3.58
C THR A 147 -7.51 -9.67 4.91
N ASN A 148 -7.86 -8.49 5.43
CA ASN A 148 -9.04 -8.23 6.29
C ASN A 148 -9.10 -6.71 6.59
N GLY A 149 -9.49 -5.94 5.57
CA GLY A 149 -9.64 -4.49 5.65
C GLY A 149 -11.10 -4.06 5.61
N VAL A 150 -11.68 -3.90 6.80
CA VAL A 150 -12.68 -2.89 7.21
C VAL A 150 -13.53 -2.27 6.08
N ILE A 151 -14.71 -2.84 5.82
CA ILE A 151 -15.83 -2.18 5.15
C ILE A 151 -16.88 -1.87 6.22
N LEU A 152 -16.76 -0.77 6.97
CA LEU A 152 -17.81 -0.42 7.94
C LEU A 152 -17.96 1.07 8.29
N LEU A 153 -17.28 1.98 7.58
CA LEU A 153 -17.39 3.43 7.84
C LEU A 153 -18.42 4.14 6.94
N GLY A 154 -18.93 3.50 5.89
CA GLY A 154 -19.89 4.11 4.96
C GLY A 154 -21.34 4.20 5.47
N LEU A 155 -21.69 3.55 6.58
CA LEU A 155 -23.08 3.51 7.07
C LEU A 155 -23.44 4.62 8.06
N VAL A 156 -22.44 5.34 8.59
CA VAL A 156 -22.65 6.37 9.62
C VAL A 156 -23.54 7.54 9.13
N PRO A 157 -23.38 8.08 7.90
CA PRO A 157 -24.22 9.19 7.44
C PRO A 157 -25.68 8.77 7.19
N ALA A 158 -25.91 7.53 6.75
CA ALA A 158 -27.25 7.00 6.49
C ALA A 158 -28.06 6.81 7.77
N VAL A 159 -27.42 6.38 8.86
CA VAL A 159 -28.06 6.19 10.17
C VAL A 159 -28.44 7.53 10.81
N VAL A 160 -27.61 8.57 10.68
CA VAL A 160 -27.92 9.92 11.20
C VAL A 160 -29.11 10.55 10.46
N LEU A 161 -29.22 10.34 9.14
CA LEU A 161 -30.38 10.80 8.36
C LEU A 161 -31.67 10.03 8.66
N LEU A 162 -31.56 8.76 9.04
CA LEU A 162 -32.72 7.93 9.40
C LEU A 162 -33.20 8.15 10.84
N LEU A 163 -32.30 8.48 11.77
CA LEU A 163 -32.63 8.75 13.18
C LEU A 163 -33.01 10.21 13.46
N GLY A 164 -32.80 11.12 12.50
CA GLY A 164 -33.16 12.54 12.60
C GLY A 164 -34.59 12.88 12.14
N LYS A 165 -35.46 11.89 12.00
CA LYS A 165 -36.90 12.06 11.73
C LYS A 165 -37.72 11.95 13.01
#